data_AF-A0A2G4DXJ9-F1
#
_entry.id   AF-A0A2G4DXJ9-F1
#
_cell.length_a   1.000
_cell.length_b   1.000
_cell.length_c   1.000
_cell.angle_alpha   90.00
_cell.angle_beta   90.00
_cell.angle_gamma   90.00
#
_symmetry.space_group_name_H-M   'P 1'
#
loop_
_entity.id
_entity.type
_entity.pdbx_description
1 polymer ?
#
loop_
_entity_poly.entity_id
_entity_poly.type
_entity_poly.pdbx_seq_one_letter_code
_entity_poly.pdbx_strand_id
1 'polypeptide(L)'
;MYTNIFLLVEHGRDQGEVSVLGWFDDERAAQDTAEAMEWKAYRDEAKRHHQWSSQPLLPPDQTAHRRFWVKGISKFSHTPAPRSWAVH
;
A
#
# COMPACT_ATOMS: atom_id res chain seq x y z
N MET A 1 -1.45 -5.44 -24.45
CA MET A 1 -0.67 -4.76 -23.39
C MET A 1 -1.42 -5.00 -22.09
N TYR A 2 -0.79 -5.64 -21.10
CA TYR A 2 -1.36 -5.75 -19.75
C TYR A 2 -1.16 -4.40 -19.05
N THR A 3 -2.26 -3.71 -18.75
CA THR A 3 -2.20 -2.51 -17.91
C THR A 3 -2.13 -2.97 -16.45
N ASN A 4 -1.08 -2.58 -15.74
CA ASN A 4 -0.99 -2.82 -14.29
C ASN A 4 -1.60 -1.63 -13.54
N ILE A 5 -2.12 -1.89 -12.35
CA ILE A 5 -2.38 -0.85 -11.34
C ILE A 5 -1.60 -1.18 -10.08
N PHE A 6 -1.27 -0.15 -9.35
CA PHE A 6 -0.46 -0.22 -8.14
C PHE A 6 -1.33 0.17 -6.97
N LEU A 7 -1.63 -0.78 -6.10
CA LEU A 7 -2.43 -0.56 -4.90
C LEU A 7 -1.53 0.00 -3.80
N LEU A 8 -1.97 1.08 -3.16
CA LEU A 8 -1.41 1.55 -1.90
C LEU A 8 -2.15 0.87 -0.77
N VAL A 9 -1.41 0.21 0.10
CA VAL A 9 -1.96 -0.65 1.13
C VAL A 9 -1.30 -0.32 2.46
N GLU A 10 -2.12 -0.26 3.49
CA GLU A 10 -1.71 -0.13 4.89
C GLU A 10 -1.82 -1.49 5.57
N HIS A 11 -0.73 -1.92 6.20
CA HIS A 11 -0.73 -2.98 7.17
C HIS A 11 -1.02 -2.39 8.55
N GLY A 12 -2.14 -2.80 9.13
CA GLY A 12 -2.60 -2.39 10.45
C GLY A 12 -1.58 -2.75 11.54
N ARG A 13 -1.71 -2.06 12.67
CA ARG A 13 -0.90 -2.30 13.88
C ARG A 13 -1.23 -3.64 14.53
N ASP A 14 -2.42 -4.17 14.30
CA ASP A 14 -2.88 -5.48 14.77
C ASP A 14 -2.65 -6.56 13.71
N GLN A 15 -2.25 -7.76 14.16
CA GLN A 15 -1.75 -8.84 13.31
C GLN A 15 -2.81 -9.32 12.31
N GLY A 16 -2.71 -8.85 11.06
CA GLY A 16 -3.44 -9.39 9.92
C GLY A 16 -4.40 -8.43 9.23
N GLU A 17 -4.62 -7.22 9.76
CA GLU A 17 -5.45 -6.23 9.07
C GLU A 17 -4.68 -5.57 7.93
N VAL A 18 -5.22 -5.67 6.73
CA VAL A 18 -4.65 -5.09 5.51
C VAL A 18 -5.74 -4.27 4.83
N SER A 19 -5.51 -2.96 4.73
CA SER A 19 -6.46 -2.01 4.15
C SER A 19 -5.91 -1.42 2.87
N VAL A 20 -6.72 -1.44 1.80
CA VAL A 20 -6.37 -0.73 0.56
C VAL A 20 -6.78 0.73 0.72
N LEU A 21 -5.81 1.64 0.63
CA LEU A 21 -6.04 3.08 0.77
C LEU A 21 -6.33 3.76 -0.57
N GLY A 22 -5.86 3.19 -1.68
CA GLY A 22 -6.03 3.74 -3.01
C GLY A 22 -5.30 2.94 -4.08
N TRP A 23 -5.39 3.41 -5.31
CA TRP A 23 -4.73 2.81 -6.46
C TRP A 23 -4.15 3.89 -7.40
N PHE A 24 -3.10 3.51 -8.12
CA PHE A 24 -2.35 4.35 -9.05
C PHE A 24 -2.13 3.60 -10.36
N ASP A 25 -2.07 4.31 -11.48
CA ASP A 25 -1.61 3.74 -12.76
C ASP A 25 -0.07 3.76 -12.91
N ASP A 26 0.63 4.55 -12.08
CA ASP A 26 2.10 4.67 -12.07
C ASP A 26 2.71 4.12 -10.78
N GLU A 27 3.72 3.25 -10.92
CA GLU A 27 4.36 2.59 -9.78
C GLU A 27 5.13 3.57 -8.90
N ARG A 28 5.84 4.51 -9.54
CA ARG A 28 6.70 5.45 -8.84
C ARG A 28 5.86 6.40 -7.99
N ALA A 29 4.76 6.91 -8.53
CA ALA A 29 3.81 7.72 -7.79
C ALA A 29 3.23 7.00 -6.57
N ALA A 30 2.93 5.70 -6.71
CA ALA A 30 2.47 4.88 -5.59
C ALA A 30 3.56 4.72 -4.52
N GLN A 31 4.81 4.47 -4.93
CA GLN A 31 5.96 4.31 -4.02
C GLN A 31 6.27 5.61 -3.27
N ASP A 32 6.31 6.74 -3.96
CA ASP A 32 6.54 8.06 -3.38
C ASP A 32 5.44 8.40 -2.36
N THR A 33 4.18 8.03 -2.66
CA THR A 33 3.06 8.22 -1.73
C THR A 33 3.18 7.33 -0.50
N ALA A 34 3.53 6.05 -0.66
CA ALA A 34 3.74 5.13 0.45
C ALA A 34 4.85 5.64 1.40
N GLU A 35 5.96 6.12 0.83
CA GLU A 35 7.04 6.71 1.62
C GLU A 35 6.61 7.99 2.34
N ALA A 36 5.89 8.90 1.68
CA ALA A 36 5.38 10.10 2.33
C ALA A 36 4.45 9.77 3.52
N MET A 37 3.64 8.72 3.39
CA MET A 37 2.77 8.24 4.45
C MET A 37 3.55 7.60 5.61
N GLU A 38 4.59 6.82 5.33
CA GLU A 38 5.52 6.30 6.36
C GLU A 38 6.11 7.44 7.19
N TRP A 39 6.66 8.45 6.52
CA TRP A 39 7.25 9.59 7.18
C TRP A 39 6.24 10.39 7.99
N LYS A 40 5.00 10.52 7.51
CA LYS A 40 3.91 11.15 8.26
C LYS A 40 3.59 10.34 9.52
N ALA A 41 3.38 9.03 9.39
CA ALA A 41 3.07 8.16 10.51
C ALA A 41 4.20 8.13 11.56
N TYR A 42 5.45 8.11 11.12
CA TYR A 42 6.60 8.24 12.00
C TYR A 42 6.60 9.57 12.76
N ARG A 43 6.38 10.71 12.09
CA ARG A 43 6.34 12.02 12.77
C ARG A 43 5.21 12.10 13.79
N ASP A 44 4.05 11.56 13.46
CA ASP A 44 2.91 11.54 14.38
C ASP A 44 3.17 10.62 15.58
N GLU A 45 3.83 9.48 15.36
CA GLU A 45 4.27 8.59 16.45
C GLU A 45 5.37 9.23 17.30
N ALA A 46 6.38 9.83 16.69
CA ALA A 46 7.51 10.47 17.37
C ALA A 46 7.06 11.60 18.30
N LYS A 47 6.05 12.38 17.88
CA LYS A 47 5.41 13.40 18.71
C LYS A 47 4.74 12.80 19.95
N ARG A 48 4.01 11.68 19.80
CA ARG A 48 3.35 10.98 20.92
C ARG A 48 4.36 10.30 21.84
N HIS A 49 5.38 9.69 21.27
CA HIS A 49 6.40 8.95 22.02
C HIS A 49 7.28 9.85 22.86
N HIS A 50 7.63 11.05 22.38
CA HIS A 50 8.32 12.06 23.19
C HIS A 50 7.57 12.43 24.48
N GLN A 51 6.25 12.24 24.53
CA GLN A 51 5.45 12.53 25.72
C GLN A 51 5.48 11.39 26.75
N TRP A 52 5.80 10.16 26.35
CA TRP A 52 5.67 8.97 27.21
C TRP A 52 6.94 8.13 27.37
N SER A 53 7.96 8.33 26.53
CA SER A 53 9.18 7.52 26.54
C SER A 53 10.38 8.33 26.08
N SER A 54 11.50 8.16 26.80
CA SER A 54 12.78 8.79 26.46
C SER A 54 13.58 7.99 25.42
N GLN A 55 13.08 6.84 24.96
CA GLN A 55 13.75 6.07 23.91
C GLN A 55 13.50 6.69 22.53
N PRO A 56 14.50 6.80 21.66
CA PRO A 56 14.30 7.28 20.29
C PRO A 56 13.52 6.25 19.47
N LEU A 57 12.48 6.69 18.75
CA LEU A 57 11.87 5.89 17.70
C LEU A 57 12.82 5.78 16.51
N LEU A 58 12.91 4.59 15.93
CA LEU A 58 13.65 4.38 14.69
C LEU A 58 12.89 5.00 13.52
N PRO A 59 13.56 5.79 12.66
CA PRO A 59 12.95 6.37 11.48
C PRO A 59 12.68 5.33 10.38
N PRO A 60 11.77 5.59 9.42
CA PRO A 60 11.37 4.64 8.39
C PRO A 60 12.49 4.09 7.50
N ASP A 61 13.60 4.81 7.39
CA ASP A 61 14.81 4.40 6.65
C ASP A 61 15.68 3.41 7.43
N GLN A 62 15.50 3.30 8.74
CA GLN A 62 16.29 2.44 9.64
C GLN A 62 15.50 1.24 10.19
N THR A 63 14.21 1.14 9.85
CA THR A 63 13.36 0.00 10.21
C THR A 63 13.01 -0.84 8.99
N ALA A 64 13.14 -2.16 9.12
CA ALA A 64 12.68 -3.11 8.09
C ALA A 64 11.15 -3.26 8.08
N HIS A 65 10.47 -2.84 9.15
CA HIS A 65 9.02 -2.92 9.26
C HIS A 65 8.39 -1.62 8.76
N ARG A 66 7.70 -1.68 7.61
CA ARG A 66 6.93 -0.59 7.02
C ARG A 66 5.44 -0.89 7.13
N ARG A 67 4.64 0.13 7.44
CA ARG A 67 3.17 0.09 7.50
C ARG A 67 2.54 0.24 6.13
N PHE A 68 3.12 1.02 5.23
CA PHE A 68 2.62 1.28 3.89
C PHE A 68 3.48 0.58 2.85
N TRP A 69 2.83 -0.15 1.95
CA TRP A 69 3.48 -0.79 0.81
C TRP A 69 2.68 -0.60 -0.48
N VAL A 70 3.35 -0.87 -1.60
CA VAL A 70 2.76 -0.86 -2.93
C VAL A 70 2.65 -2.29 -3.44
N LYS A 71 1.49 -2.66 -3.98
CA LYS A 71 1.27 -3.96 -4.62
C LYS A 71 0.79 -3.77 -6.05
N GLY A 72 1.62 -4.17 -7.01
CA GLY A 72 1.23 -4.24 -8.42
C GLY A 72 0.25 -5.40 -8.67
N ILE A 73 -0.86 -5.11 -9.35
CA ILE A 73 -1.80 -6.11 -9.84
C ILE A 73 -2.09 -5.87 -11.32
N SER A 74 -2.14 -6.95 -12.10
CA SER A 74 -2.43 -6.89 -13.53
C SER A 74 -3.93 -6.82 -13.76
N LYS A 75 -4.38 -5.87 -14.60
CA LYS A 75 -5.77 -5.87 -15.07
C LYS A 75 -6.00 -7.13 -15.90
N PHE A 76 -7.05 -7.88 -15.59
CA PHE A 76 -7.48 -8.99 -16.44
C PHE A 76 -7.80 -8.44 -17.83
N SER A 77 -7.26 -9.10 -18.86
CA SER A 77 -7.70 -8.85 -20.23
C SER A 77 -9.11 -9.39 -20.33
N HIS A 78 -10.11 -8.52 -20.51
CA HIS A 78 -11.48 -8.95 -20.78
C HIS A 78 -11.46 -9.86 -22.01
N THR A 79 -11.56 -11.16 -21.80
CA THR A 79 -11.77 -12.12 -22.88
C THR A 79 -13.26 -12.11 -23.14
N PRO A 80 -13.74 -11.63 -24.30
CA PRO A 80 -15.16 -11.65 -24.59
C PRO A 80 -15.63 -13.10 -24.48
N ALA A 81 -16.69 -13.36 -23.72
CA ALA A 81 -17.26 -14.70 -23.64
C ALA A 81 -17.58 -15.19 -25.07
N PRO A 82 -17.14 -16.38 -25.48
CA PRO A 82 -17.53 -16.93 -26.77
C PRO A 82 -19.06 -17.04 -26.80
N ARG A 83 -19.69 -16.42 -27.79
CA ARG A 83 -21.15 -16.33 -27.98
C ARG A 83 -21.78 -17.68 -28.42
N SER A 84 -21.31 -18.81 -27.89
CA SER A 84 -21.65 -20.15 -28.40
C SER A 84 -22.03 -21.13 -27.29
N TRP A 85 -22.83 -20.68 -26.32
CA TRP A 85 -23.53 -21.60 -25.39
C TRP A 85 -25.04 -21.39 -25.31
N ALA A 86 -25.62 -20.55 -26.17
CA ALA A 86 -27.06 -20.55 -26.40
C ALA A 86 -27.37 -21.55 -27.53
N VAL A 87 -27.39 -22.84 -27.19
CA VAL A 87 -28.12 -23.83 -28.00
C VAL A 87 -29.51 -23.97 -27.41
N HIS A 88 -30.50 -23.55 -28.20
CA HIS A 88 -31.93 -23.75 -28.01
C HIS A 88 -32.30 -25.24 -28.10
#